data_AF-A0A0K2TVW0-F1
#
_entry.id   AF-A0A0K2TVW0-F1
#
_cell.length_a   1.000
_cell.length_b   1.000
_cell.length_c   1.000
_cell.angle_alpha   90.00
_cell.angle_beta   90.00
_cell.angle_gamma   90.00
#
_symmetry.space_group_name_H-M   'P 1'
#
loop_
_entity.id
_entity.type
_entity.pdbx_description
1 polymer ?
#
loop_
_entity_poly.entity_id
_entity_poly.type
_entity_poly.pdbx_seq_one_letter_code
_entity_poly.pdbx_strand_id
1 'polypeptide(L)'
;MIHGLSWREKTNLVRTALSKVYVMGIIIPSITCDGPSCNFAMFNALGAVNYPNNMETTFPHHSNPEIKITVIFDTCHMMKLV
;
A
#
# COMPACT_ATOMS: atom_id res chain seq x y z
N MET A 1 -13.24 2.78 6.18
CA MET A 1 -12.81 1.49 5.63
C MET A 1 -13.97 0.92 4.81
N ILE A 2 -13.73 0.39 3.60
CA ILE A 2 -14.80 -0.36 2.90
C ILE A 2 -14.81 -1.77 3.48
N HIS A 3 -15.86 -2.08 4.24
CA HIS A 3 -16.02 -3.39 4.85
C HIS A 3 -16.42 -4.44 3.80
N GLY A 4 -16.01 -5.69 4.01
CA GLY A 4 -16.38 -6.82 3.14
C GLY A 4 -15.48 -7.05 1.93
N LEU A 5 -14.51 -6.18 1.64
CA LEU A 5 -13.54 -6.41 0.56
C LEU A 5 -12.44 -7.40 0.97
N SER A 6 -12.20 -8.39 0.13
CA SER A 6 -11.02 -9.25 0.16
C SER A 6 -9.74 -8.45 -0.07
N TRP A 7 -8.60 -9.01 0.33
CA TRP A 7 -7.29 -8.38 0.08
C TRP A 7 -7.05 -8.13 -1.42
N ARG A 8 -7.53 -9.03 -2.30
CA ARG A 8 -7.41 -8.90 -3.76
C ARG A 8 -8.19 -7.71 -4.29
N GLU A 9 -9.43 -7.54 -3.83
CA GLU A 9 -10.27 -6.42 -4.24
C GLU A 9 -9.70 -5.10 -3.76
N LYS A 10 -9.17 -5.05 -2.52
CA LYS A 10 -8.46 -3.87 -2.03
C LYS A 10 -7.22 -3.54 -2.86
N THR A 11 -6.39 -4.54 -3.18
CA THR A 11 -5.21 -4.35 -4.04
C THR A 11 -5.61 -3.80 -5.41
N ASN A 12 -6.66 -4.35 -6.03
CA ASN A 12 -7.14 -3.87 -7.32
C ASN A 12 -7.67 -2.43 -7.22
N LEU A 13 -8.44 -2.11 -6.17
CA LEU A 13 -8.95 -0.77 -5.95
C LEU A 13 -7.81 0.25 -5.80
N VAL A 14 -6.79 -0.08 -5.00
CA VAL A 14 -5.60 0.78 -4.83
C VAL A 14 -4.85 0.95 -6.16
N ARG A 15 -4.64 -0.14 -6.92
CA ARG A 15 -4.02 -0.06 -8.25
C ARG A 15 -4.80 0.85 -9.18
N THR A 16 -6.12 0.69 -9.27
CA THR A 16 -6.98 1.54 -10.11
C THR A 16 -6.93 3.01 -9.68
N ALA A 17 -6.94 3.29 -8.37
CA ALA A 17 -6.81 4.65 -7.87
C ALA A 17 -5.47 5.27 -8.31
N LEU A 18 -4.36 4.55 -8.12
CA LEU A 18 -3.02 4.95 -8.55
C LEU A 18 -2.96 5.19 -10.07
N SER A 19 -3.55 4.32 -10.89
CA SER A 19 -3.58 4.50 -12.35
C SER A 19 -4.29 5.80 -12.73
N LYS A 20 -5.45 6.07 -12.12
CA LYS A 20 -6.29 7.22 -12.47
C LYS A 20 -5.61 8.54 -12.13
N VAL A 21 -4.94 8.63 -10.99
CA VAL A 21 -4.21 9.85 -10.61
C VAL A 21 -2.95 10.03 -11.47
N TYR A 22 -2.26 8.94 -11.80
CA TYR A 22 -1.09 8.99 -12.69
C TYR A 22 -1.44 9.50 -14.10
N VAL A 23 -2.58 9.06 -14.67
CA VAL A 23 -3.07 9.56 -15.97
C VAL A 23 -3.31 11.08 -15.96
N MET A 24 -3.63 11.65 -14.80
CA MET A 24 -3.79 13.10 -14.62
C MET A 24 -2.46 13.84 -14.37
N GLY A 25 -1.32 13.13 -14.43
CA GLY A 25 0.01 13.70 -14.15
C GLY A 25 0.33 13.83 -12.66
N ILE A 26 -0.48 13.26 -11.76
CA ILE A 26 -0.26 13.32 -10.32
C ILE A 26 0.61 12.14 -9.89
N ILE A 27 1.71 12.42 -9.20
CA ILE A 27 2.62 11.42 -8.65
C ILE A 27 2.29 11.23 -7.17
N ILE A 28 2.00 9.99 -6.77
CA ILE A 28 1.78 9.61 -5.37
C ILE A 28 3.07 9.00 -4.81
N PRO A 29 3.78 9.69 -3.90
CA PRO A 29 5.05 9.20 -3.36
C PRO A 29 4.86 8.16 -2.24
N SER A 30 3.71 8.16 -1.56
CA SER A 30 3.46 7.25 -0.45
C SER A 30 1.97 6.98 -0.22
N ILE A 31 1.69 5.87 0.47
CA ILE A 31 0.37 5.47 0.95
C ILE A 31 0.47 5.22 2.45
N THR A 32 -0.40 5.86 3.21
CA THR A 32 -0.52 5.64 4.65
C THR A 32 -1.74 4.78 4.95
N CYS A 33 -1.63 3.85 5.90
CA CYS A 33 -2.75 3.02 6.32
C CYS A 33 -2.77 2.78 7.83
N ASP A 34 -3.98 2.54 8.35
CA ASP A 34 -4.19 2.01 9.69
C ASP A 34 -3.66 0.58 9.82
N GLY A 35 -3.63 0.10 11.06
CA GLY A 35 -2.86 -1.07 11.52
C GLY A 35 -2.82 -2.34 10.64
N PRO A 36 -1.85 -3.21 10.94
CA PRO A 36 -1.22 -4.11 9.98
C PRO A 36 -2.10 -5.28 9.49
N SER A 37 -3.01 -5.77 10.34
CA SER A 37 -3.63 -7.09 10.18
C SER A 37 -4.39 -7.30 8.87
N CYS A 38 -5.04 -6.25 8.37
CA CYS A 38 -5.87 -6.34 7.15
C CYS A 38 -5.20 -5.78 5.90
N ASN A 39 -4.05 -5.11 6.06
CA ASN A 39 -3.38 -4.37 5.00
C ASN A 39 -2.08 -5.06 4.54
N PHE A 40 -1.46 -5.92 5.36
CA PHE A 40 -0.24 -6.64 4.96
C PHE A 40 -0.42 -7.48 3.69
N ALA A 41 -1.48 -8.27 3.60
CA ALA A 41 -1.74 -9.08 2.41
C ALA A 41 -1.92 -8.22 1.14
N MET A 42 -2.53 -7.04 1.29
CA MET A 42 -2.70 -6.09 0.20
C MET A 42 -1.36 -5.49 -0.25
N PHE A 43 -0.51 -5.06 0.69
CA PHE A 43 0.80 -4.48 0.37
C PHE A 43 1.80 -5.50 -0.17
N ASN A 44 1.81 -6.72 0.37
CA ASN A 44 2.57 -7.83 -0.20
C ASN A 44 2.14 -8.08 -1.66
N ALA A 45 0.85 -8.00 -1.97
CA ALA A 45 0.34 -8.14 -3.33
C ALA A 45 0.63 -6.92 -4.24
N LEU A 46 0.91 -5.75 -3.66
CA LEU A 46 1.39 -4.57 -4.39
C LEU A 46 2.91 -4.65 -4.65
N GLY A 47 3.64 -5.51 -3.92
CA GLY A 47 5.07 -5.71 -4.05
C GLY A 47 5.88 -5.16 -2.88
N ALA A 48 5.24 -4.56 -1.86
CA ALA A 48 5.93 -4.14 -0.65
C ALA A 48 6.00 -5.33 0.32
N VAL A 49 7.22 -5.75 0.65
CA VAL A 49 7.48 -6.90 1.51
C VAL A 49 7.59 -6.41 2.95
N ASN A 50 6.67 -6.79 3.82
CA ASN A 50 6.67 -6.32 5.21
C ASN A 50 6.87 -7.48 6.19
N TYR A 51 7.96 -8.22 6.05
CA TYR A 51 8.35 -9.24 7.04
C TYR A 51 9.39 -8.66 8.01
N PRO A 52 9.38 -9.07 9.31
CA PRO A 52 10.30 -8.53 10.31
C PRO A 52 11.78 -8.61 9.94
N ASN A 53 12.16 -9.65 9.18
CA ASN A 53 13.55 -9.91 8.77
C ASN A 53 13.84 -9.51 7.32
N ASN A 54 12.84 -9.00 6.59
CA ASN A 54 12.98 -8.54 5.21
C ASN A 54 11.89 -7.49 4.94
N MET A 55 12.23 -6.23 5.20
CA MET A 55 11.32 -5.10 5.09
C MET A 55 11.68 -4.26 3.87
N GLU A 56 10.88 -4.40 2.82
CA GLU A 56 10.86 -3.57 1.63
C GLU A 56 9.55 -2.77 1.65
N THR A 57 9.62 -1.54 2.18
CA THR A 57 8.45 -0.67 2.34
C THR A 57 8.06 0.05 1.05
N THR A 58 8.75 -0.22 -0.06
CA THR A 58 8.49 0.44 -1.33
C THR A 58 8.05 -0.56 -2.38
N PHE A 59 7.15 -0.14 -3.26
CA PHE A 59 6.82 -0.91 -4.46
C PHE A 59 6.76 0.01 -5.68
N PRO A 60 7.09 -0.49 -6.89
CA PRO A 60 7.02 0.31 -8.11
C PRO A 60 5.58 0.60 -8.52
N HIS A 61 5.35 1.79 -9.08
CA HIS A 61 4.07 2.11 -9.72
C HIS A 61 3.88 1.19 -10.94
N HIS A 62 2.71 0.58 -11.07
CA HIS A 62 2.44 -0.42 -12.12
C HIS A 62 2.52 0.14 -13.55
N SER A 63 2.32 1.45 -13.75
CA SER A 63 2.48 2.11 -15.05
C SER A 63 3.87 2.68 -15.30
N ASN A 64 4.70 2.85 -14.26
CA ASN A 64 6.05 3.39 -14.39
C ASN A 64 6.95 2.84 -13.25
N PRO A 65 7.82 1.87 -13.55
CA PRO A 65 8.70 1.25 -12.57
C PRO A 65 9.70 2.20 -11.89
N GLU A 66 9.98 3.37 -12.49
CA GLU A 66 10.89 4.37 -11.90
C GLU A 66 10.25 5.10 -10.71
N ILE A 67 8.92 5.14 -10.66
CA ILE A 67 8.17 5.76 -9.57
C ILE A 67 8.01 4.72 -8.47
N LYS A 68 8.65 4.96 -7.32
CA LYS A 68 8.50 4.14 -6.12
C LYS A 68 7.48 4.75 -5.18
N ILE A 69 6.60 3.90 -4.64
CA ILE A 69 5.57 4.28 -3.68
C ILE A 69 5.92 3.67 -2.34
N THR A 70 6.08 4.51 -1.32
CA THR A 70 6.39 4.08 0.04
C THR A 70 5.12 3.76 0.83
N VAL A 71 5.10 2.64 1.54
CA VAL A 71 4.05 2.24 2.47
C VAL A 71 4.42 2.73 3.87
N ILE A 72 3.51 3.49 4.49
CA ILE A 72 3.66 4.00 5.84
C ILE A 72 2.52 3.44 6.69
N PHE A 73 2.85 2.78 7.79
CA PHE A 73 1.87 2.37 8.78
C PHE A 73 1.66 3.50 9.79
N ASP A 74 0.41 3.80 10.13
CA ASP A 74 0.10 4.80 11.14
C ASP A 74 0.65 4.37 12.50
N THR A 75 1.66 5.12 12.98
CA THR A 75 2.36 4.87 14.23
C THR A 75 1.42 4.92 15.44
N CYS A 76 0.40 5.77 15.44
CA CYS A 76 -0.58 5.88 16.52
C CYS A 76 -1.40 4.59 16.68
N HIS A 77 -1.69 3.92 15.57
CA HIS A 77 -2.38 2.63 15.57
C HIS A 77 -1.44 1.46 15.85
N MET A 78 -0.18 1.55 15.39
CA MET A 78 0.85 0.54 15.68
C MET A 78 1.24 0.49 17.16
N MET A 79 1.37 1.65 17.83
CA MET A 79 1.75 1.73 19.25
C MET A 79 0.71 1.10 20.19
N LYS A 80 -0.56 1.01 19.79
CA LYS A 80 -1.62 0.36 20.57
C LYS A 80 -1.52 -1.17 20.59
N LEU A 81 -0.65 -1.76 19.76
CA LEU A 81 -0.46 -3.20 19.64
C LEU A 81 0.75 -3.71 20.44
N VAL A 82 1.43 -2.82 21.16
CA VAL A 82 2.59 -3.13 22.03
C VAL A 82 2.13 -3.26 23.48
#